data_AF-A0A2B8BDD8-F1
#
_entry.id   AF-A0A2B8BDD8-F1
#
_cell.length_a   1.000
_cell.length_b   1.000
_cell.length_c   1.000
_cell.angle_alpha   90.00
_cell.angle_beta   90.00
_cell.angle_gamma   90.00
#
_symmetry.space_group_name_H-M   'P 1'
#
loop_
_entity.id
_entity.type
_entity.pdbx_description
1 polymer ?
#
loop_
_entity_poly.entity_id
_entity_poly.type
_entity_poly.pdbx_seq_one_letter_code
_entity_poly.pdbx_strand_id
1 'polypeptide(L)'
;MATLNATVTGRDELTVLPYRVVTTEGFRRVRGWVWQSCGIRRDREKRRIVIDHLPTGALIGVAPDVESALRAVTDLDPLLDGNATAGGHALTPTIRAVLLRHCIALPDPVLIEEAA
;
A
#
# COMPACT_ATOMS: atom_id res chain seq x y z
N MET A 1 -6.09 5.76 -17.13
CA MET A 1 -4.64 5.59 -16.88
C MET A 1 -4.34 4.12 -16.68
N ALA A 2 -3.12 3.68 -16.96
CA ALA A 2 -2.69 2.28 -16.79
C ALA A 2 -2.19 2.00 -15.35
N THR A 3 -2.57 0.85 -14.81
CA THR A 3 -2.17 0.35 -13.49
C THR A 3 -0.65 0.09 -13.40
N LEU A 4 0.02 0.57 -12.35
CA LEU A 4 1.49 0.49 -12.18
C LEU A 4 2.01 -0.95 -12.09
N ASN A 5 1.29 -1.83 -11.40
CA ASN A 5 1.67 -3.23 -11.16
C ASN A 5 0.57 -4.22 -11.59
N ALA A 6 -0.05 -4.00 -12.75
CA ALA A 6 -1.20 -4.79 -13.24
C ALA A 6 -0.98 -6.32 -13.24
N THR A 7 0.26 -6.79 -13.40
CA THR A 7 0.60 -8.22 -13.42
C THR A 7 0.79 -8.84 -12.02
N VAL A 8 0.96 -7.99 -11.00
CA VAL A 8 1.13 -8.39 -9.59
C VAL A 8 -0.21 -8.34 -8.86
N THR A 9 -1.16 -7.53 -9.33
CA THR A 9 -2.52 -7.44 -8.79
C THR A 9 -3.37 -8.69 -9.12
N GLY A 10 -4.36 -9.01 -8.28
CA GLY A 10 -5.31 -10.11 -8.48
C GLY A 10 -4.78 -11.49 -8.07
N ARG A 11 -3.94 -11.52 -7.03
CA ARG A 11 -3.39 -12.75 -6.45
C ARG A 11 -4.17 -13.12 -5.20
N ASP A 12 -4.83 -14.27 -5.22
CA ASP A 12 -5.59 -14.79 -4.08
C ASP A 12 -4.70 -15.53 -3.05
N GLU A 13 -3.38 -15.57 -3.28
CA GLU A 13 -2.41 -16.27 -2.43
C GLU A 13 -1.25 -15.37 -2.03
N LEU A 14 -0.79 -15.51 -0.78
CA LEU A 14 0.29 -14.68 -0.24
C LEU A 14 1.64 -15.09 -0.85
N THR A 15 2.14 -14.29 -1.78
CA THR A 15 3.37 -14.60 -2.53
C THR A 15 4.39 -13.49 -2.44
N VAL A 16 5.69 -13.83 -2.36
CA VAL A 16 6.76 -12.83 -2.40
C VAL A 16 7.15 -12.51 -3.84
N LEU A 17 6.79 -11.32 -4.33
CA LEU A 17 7.06 -10.88 -5.71
C LEU A 17 7.76 -9.51 -5.75
N PRO A 18 8.50 -9.21 -6.83
CA PRO A 18 8.98 -7.86 -7.07
C PRO A 18 7.86 -6.97 -7.64
N TYR A 19 7.74 -5.73 -7.15
CA TYR A 19 6.78 -4.73 -7.65
C TYR A 19 7.36 -3.30 -7.54
N ARG A 20 6.66 -2.30 -8.09
CA ARG A 20 7.05 -0.89 -8.06
C ARG A 20 6.24 -0.10 -7.03
N VAL A 21 6.90 0.81 -6.32
CA VAL A 21 6.29 1.77 -5.39
C VAL A 21 6.63 3.20 -5.80
N VAL A 22 5.78 4.15 -5.40
CA VAL A 22 6.00 5.59 -5.55
C VAL A 22 6.85 6.08 -4.37
N THR A 23 7.84 6.92 -4.69
CA THR A 23 8.71 7.62 -3.77
C THR A 23 8.80 9.08 -4.21
N THR A 24 9.41 9.93 -3.38
CA THR A 24 9.67 11.34 -3.72
C THR A 24 10.56 11.49 -4.96
N GLU A 25 11.38 10.48 -5.28
CA GLU A 25 12.29 10.47 -6.44
C GLU A 25 11.68 9.81 -7.68
N GLY A 26 10.40 9.42 -7.64
CA GLY A 26 9.73 8.64 -8.70
C GLY A 26 9.47 7.20 -8.28
N PHE A 27 9.66 6.24 -9.19
CA PHE A 27 9.34 4.84 -8.91
C PHE A 27 10.56 4.02 -8.46
N ARG A 28 10.39 3.22 -7.41
CA ARG A 28 11.40 2.27 -6.93
C ARG A 28 10.89 0.84 -7.04
N ARG A 29 11.73 -0.08 -7.53
CA ARG A 29 11.45 -1.52 -7.50
C ARG A 29 11.78 -2.08 -6.13
N VAL A 30 10.84 -2.83 -5.55
CA VAL A 30 10.95 -3.46 -4.23
C VAL A 30 10.54 -4.92 -4.34
N ARG A 31 10.78 -5.69 -3.27
CA ARG A 31 10.32 -7.08 -3.12
C ARG A 31 9.59 -7.20 -1.79
N GLY A 32 8.39 -7.78 -1.83
CA GLY A 32 7.53 -7.93 -0.67
C GLY A 32 6.50 -9.02 -0.89
N TRP A 33 5.74 -9.32 0.16
CA TRP A 33 4.57 -10.17 0.06
C TRP A 33 3.46 -9.44 -0.68
N VAL A 34 2.69 -10.16 -1.47
CA VAL A 34 1.62 -9.65 -2.30
C VAL A 34 0.37 -10.43 -1.96
N TRP A 35 -0.72 -9.70 -1.76
CA TRP A 35 -2.06 -10.23 -1.57
C TRP A 35 -3.03 -9.28 -2.27
N GLN A 36 -3.71 -9.76 -3.30
CA GLN A 36 -4.68 -9.01 -4.07
C GLN A 36 -4.14 -7.67 -4.62
N SER A 37 -4.69 -6.55 -4.16
CA SER A 37 -4.29 -5.18 -4.51
C SER A 37 -3.23 -4.60 -3.58
N CYS A 38 -2.76 -5.35 -2.59
CA CYS A 38 -1.81 -4.90 -1.56
C CYS A 38 -0.44 -5.56 -1.68
N GLY A 39 0.60 -4.76 -1.43
CA GLY A 39 1.97 -5.21 -1.17
C GLY A 39 2.33 -4.97 0.28
N ILE A 40 2.97 -5.93 0.94
CA ILE A 40 3.55 -5.80 2.28
C ILE A 40 5.05 -5.95 2.15
N ARG A 41 5.81 -4.99 2.68
CA ARG A 41 7.27 -5.08 2.67
C ARG A 41 7.89 -4.53 3.93
N ARG A 42 9.14 -4.93 4.16
CA ARG A 42 10.00 -4.32 5.17
C ARG A 42 10.73 -3.13 4.55
N ASP A 43 10.40 -1.94 5.03
CA ASP A 43 11.17 -0.73 4.78
C ASP A 43 12.46 -0.81 5.62
N ARG A 44 13.59 -1.03 4.93
CA ARG A 44 14.90 -1.22 5.58
C ARG A 44 15.45 0.08 6.17
N GLU A 45 15.19 1.21 5.53
CA GLU A 45 15.71 2.52 5.93
C GLU A 45 15.08 2.93 7.26
N LYS A 46 13.75 2.80 7.36
CA LYS A 46 12.99 3.18 8.56
C LYS A 46 12.70 2.00 9.50
N ARG A 47 13.25 0.82 9.21
CA ARG A 47 13.10 -0.44 9.98
C ARG A 47 11.65 -0.79 10.35
N ARG A 48 10.70 -0.61 9.43
CA ARG A 48 9.26 -0.76 9.66
C ARG A 48 8.60 -1.66 8.62
N ILE A 49 7.41 -2.19 8.93
CA ILE A 49 6.58 -2.90 7.96
C ILE A 49 5.63 -1.90 7.32
N VAL A 50 5.48 -1.94 6.01
CA VAL A 50 4.64 -1.01 5.27
C VAL A 50 3.71 -1.76 4.33
N ILE A 51 2.54 -1.17 4.11
CA ILE A 51 1.49 -1.63 3.21
C ILE A 51 1.43 -0.66 2.04
N ASP A 52 1.67 -1.15 0.83
CA ASP A 52 1.61 -0.39 -0.41
C ASP A 52 0.37 -0.81 -1.23
N HIS A 53 -0.24 0.13 -1.93
CA HIS A 53 -1.30 -0.14 -2.90
C HIS A 53 -0.65 -0.49 -4.23
N LEU A 54 -0.77 -1.73 -4.68
CA LEU A 54 -0.09 -2.19 -5.90
C LEU A 54 -0.54 -1.47 -7.17
N PRO A 55 -1.84 -1.15 -7.38
CA PRO A 55 -2.25 -0.43 -8.57
C PRO A 55 -1.58 0.94 -8.76
N THR A 56 -1.36 1.67 -7.66
CA THR A 56 -0.79 3.04 -7.70
C THR A 56 0.67 3.12 -7.26
N GLY A 57 1.17 2.10 -6.54
CA GLY A 57 2.45 2.11 -5.85
C GLY A 57 2.46 2.97 -4.58
N ALA A 58 1.33 3.52 -4.13
CA ALA A 58 1.28 4.45 -3.00
C ALA A 58 1.39 3.74 -1.65
N LEU A 59 2.01 4.39 -0.67
CA LEU A 59 2.03 3.92 0.72
C LEU A 59 0.65 4.13 1.36
N ILE A 60 0.05 3.06 1.88
CA ILE A 60 -1.28 3.06 2.53
C ILE A 60 -1.16 3.10 4.06
N GLY A 61 -0.14 2.45 4.62
CA GLY A 61 -0.04 2.28 6.07
C GLY A 61 1.29 1.71 6.52
N VAL A 62 1.58 1.90 7.81
CA VAL A 62 2.75 1.36 8.50
C VAL A 62 2.29 0.43 9.60
N ALA A 63 2.66 -0.85 9.48
CA ALA A 63 2.28 -1.88 10.42
C ALA A 63 3.38 -2.08 11.49
N PRO A 64 3.00 -2.45 12.72
CA PRO A 64 3.97 -2.80 13.77
C PRO A 64 4.74 -4.09 13.42
N ASP A 65 4.08 -5.02 12.73
CA ASP A 65 4.63 -6.32 12.34
C ASP A 65 3.93 -6.86 11.08
N VAL A 66 4.44 -7.98 10.55
CA VAL A 66 3.91 -8.60 9.33
C VAL A 66 2.53 -9.22 9.54
N GLU A 67 2.25 -9.76 10.72
CA GLU A 67 0.98 -10.43 11.01
C GLU A 67 -0.18 -9.42 11.06
N SER A 68 0.02 -8.29 11.74
CA SER A 68 -0.90 -7.15 11.76
C SER A 68 -1.15 -6.62 10.35
N ALA A 69 -0.10 -6.52 9.53
CA ALA A 69 -0.24 -6.14 8.11
C ALA A 69 -1.10 -7.14 7.33
N LEU A 70 -0.90 -8.46 7.52
CA LEU A 70 -1.66 -9.50 6.84
C LEU A 70 -3.15 -9.47 7.21
N ARG A 71 -3.47 -9.30 8.49
CA ARG A 71 -4.86 -9.14 8.95
C ARG A 71 -5.50 -7.91 8.33
N ALA A 72 -4.77 -6.78 8.31
CA ALA A 72 -5.27 -5.54 7.73
C ALA A 72 -5.54 -5.66 6.23
N VAL A 73 -4.61 -6.22 5.42
CA VAL A 73 -4.82 -6.34 3.96
C VAL A 73 -5.98 -7.25 3.60
N THR A 74 -6.27 -8.28 4.42
CA THR A 74 -7.42 -9.16 4.22
C THR A 74 -8.74 -8.41 4.38
N ASP A 75 -8.83 -7.51 5.36
CA ASP A 75 -10.03 -6.69 5.59
C ASP A 75 -10.12 -5.49 4.63
N LEU A 76 -8.99 -5.02 4.10
CA LEU A 76 -8.93 -3.90 3.15
C LEU A 76 -9.31 -4.30 1.73
N ASP A 77 -9.06 -5.54 1.34
CA ASP A 77 -9.28 -6.04 -0.02
C ASP A 77 -10.63 -5.63 -0.66
N PRO A 78 -11.79 -5.87 -0.02
CA PRO A 78 -13.09 -5.49 -0.59
C PRO A 78 -13.30 -3.97 -0.71
N LEU A 79 -12.48 -3.16 -0.04
CA LEU A 79 -12.60 -1.71 0.00
C LEU A 79 -11.66 -0.99 -0.98
N LEU A 80 -10.61 -1.69 -1.43
CA LEU A 80 -9.60 -1.14 -2.33
C LEU A 80 -9.97 -1.28 -3.81
N ASP A 81 -10.95 -2.13 -4.12
CA ASP A 81 -11.56 -2.19 -5.44
C ASP A 81 -12.36 -0.91 -5.72
N GLY A 82 -11.88 -0.10 -6.67
CA GLY A 82 -12.76 0.78 -7.43
C GLY A 82 -12.34 2.24 -7.62
N ASN A 83 -11.32 2.79 -6.95
CA ASN A 83 -10.89 4.18 -7.27
C ASN A 83 -9.43 4.47 -6.93
N ALA A 84 -8.55 4.19 -7.89
CA ALA A 84 -7.16 4.58 -7.87
C ALA A 84 -6.97 5.89 -8.68
N THR A 85 -7.19 7.05 -8.07
CA THR A 85 -6.83 8.33 -8.70
C THR A 85 -5.33 8.61 -8.59
N ALA A 86 -4.79 9.37 -9.55
CA ALA A 86 -3.37 9.55 -9.81
C ALA A 86 -2.55 10.33 -8.75
N GLY A 87 -3.04 10.45 -7.52
CA GLY A 87 -2.40 11.18 -6.42
C GLY A 87 -2.16 10.34 -5.15
N GLY A 88 -2.34 9.02 -5.24
CA GLY A 88 -2.39 8.13 -4.08
C GLY A 88 -3.80 7.64 -3.84
N HIS A 89 -3.94 6.50 -3.16
CA HIS A 89 -5.26 6.01 -2.80
C HIS A 89 -5.79 6.91 -1.68
N ALA A 90 -6.88 7.65 -1.95
CA ALA A 90 -7.52 8.45 -0.92
C ALA A 90 -8.00 7.51 0.19
N LEU A 91 -7.38 7.60 1.37
CA LEU A 91 -7.76 6.79 2.53
C LEU A 91 -9.15 7.23 2.99
N THR A 92 -10.18 6.60 2.43
CA THR A 92 -11.58 6.83 2.79
C THR A 92 -11.78 6.58 4.28
N PRO A 93 -12.82 7.15 4.93
CA PRO A 93 -13.10 6.90 6.34
C PRO A 93 -13.16 5.41 6.68
N THR A 94 -13.72 4.58 5.80
CA THR A 94 -13.80 3.13 5.97
C THR A 94 -12.43 2.46 5.95
N ILE A 95 -11.57 2.82 4.98
CA ILE A 95 -10.19 2.32 4.92
C ILE A 95 -9.41 2.74 6.16
N ARG A 96 -9.55 4.00 6.60
CA ARG A 96 -8.92 4.49 7.85
C ARG A 96 -9.38 3.70 9.06
N ALA A 97 -10.67 3.39 9.17
CA ALA A 97 -11.21 2.61 10.27
C ALA A 97 -10.63 1.19 10.32
N VAL A 98 -10.49 0.53 9.16
CA VAL A 98 -9.82 -0.79 9.06
C VAL A 98 -8.36 -0.70 9.49
N LEU A 99 -7.61 0.28 8.98
CA LEU A 99 -6.21 0.48 9.36
C LEU A 99 -6.07 0.66 10.88
N LEU A 100 -6.86 1.55 11.48
CA LEU A 100 -6.81 1.80 12.92
C LEU A 100 -7.23 0.59 13.76
N ARG A 101 -8.25 -0.17 13.32
CA ARG A 101 -8.69 -1.41 13.98
C ARG A 101 -7.57 -2.44 14.10
N HIS A 102 -6.67 -2.49 13.12
CA HIS A 102 -5.51 -3.38 13.09
C HIS A 102 -4.21 -2.72 13.56
N CYS A 103 -4.32 -1.59 14.27
CA CYS A 103 -3.18 -0.82 14.78
C CYS A 103 -2.17 -0.40 13.70
N ILE A 104 -2.65 -0.22 12.46
CA ILE A 104 -1.83 0.28 11.35
C ILE A 104 -1.80 1.80 11.44
N ALA A 105 -0.60 2.35 11.58
CA ALA A 105 -0.40 3.79 11.54
C ALA A 105 -0.66 4.31 10.13
N LEU A 106 -1.41 5.40 10.05
CA LEU A 106 -1.64 6.11 8.78
C LEU A 106 -0.31 6.72 8.32
N PRO A 107 -0.02 6.73 7.01
CA PRO A 107 1.16 7.39 6.48
C PRO A 107 1.07 8.88 6.78
N ASP A 108 2.20 9.49 7.10
CA ASP A 108 2.29 10.94 7.18
C ASP A 108 1.76 11.53 5.86
N PRO A 109 0.95 12.61 5.91
CA PRO A 109 0.52 13.27 4.69
C PRO A 109 1.77 13.65 3.90
N VAL A 110 1.90 13.11 2.69
CA VAL A 110 2.91 13.61 1.76
C VAL A 110 2.43 15.00 1.38
N LEU A 111 3.03 16.02 1.98
CA LEU A 111 2.87 17.41 1.54
C LEU A 111 3.42 17.46 0.12
N ILE A 112 2.53 17.32 -0.85
CA ILE A 112 2.82 17.73 -2.22
C ILE A 112 2.73 19.25 -2.14
N GLU A 113 3.86 19.94 -2.05
CA GLU A 113 3.88 21.38 -2.33
C GLU A 113 3.32 21.53 -3.75
N GLU A 114 2.09 22.05 -3.85
CA GLU A 114 1.61 22.60 -5.10
C GLU A 114 2.56 23.74 -5.45
N ALA A 115 3.46 23.50 -6.39
CA ALA A 115 4.22 24.56 -7.02
C ALA A 115 3.22 25.43 -7.80
N ALA A 116 2.83 26.56 -7.19
CA ALA A 116 2.15 27.68 -7.83
C ALA A 116 3.14 28.82 -8.04
#